data_AF-A0A948UQQ3-F1
#
_entry.id   AF-A0A948UQQ3-F1
#
_cell.length_a   1.000
_cell.length_b   1.000
_cell.length_c   1.000
_cell.angle_alpha   90.00
_cell.angle_beta   90.00
_cell.angle_gamma   90.00
#
_symmetry.space_group_name_H-M   'P 1'
#
loop_
_entity.id
_entity.type
_entity.pdbx_description
1 polymer ?
#
loop_
_entity_poly.entity_id
_entity_poly.type
_entity_poly.pdbx_seq_one_letter_code
_entity_poly.pdbx_strand_id
1 'polypeptide(L)'
;MEILLEELYKTDLQVDKFHDRKLFLDDGSYQINGITKSGKSSILKNYLLSLKKSSYLYLDCSDIRIDISELNAHLAGFCSKNKIDVLALDNYYPDINFVNVSQLIVTSQMHYEIDFLETLQLYPLDYEEFLAFEYKYDSSALNHFFQLGGLPSMQKVNADVRNIYIQKILKAALDAMEFDILCICAKMMAQKVSAYNIYERLKNSRKVSKDKLYKLFDTLVTKNYIHQLQKFNHPNATKKLYLCDISLKSALTIDKHFGRLFENMVYLELLKSSTECYYEDGLDFYLPTSEEIILCMPFADERSLFKKIEQIEAFVFSYQIKKITAVTMNREGRISHPISRVEMLPFDIWAIGD
;
A
#
# COMPACT_ATOMS: atom_id res chain seq x y z
N MET A 1 -16.51 31.74 6.47
CA MET A 1 -15.24 31.01 6.26
C MET A 1 -14.04 31.66 6.93
N GLU A 2 -13.87 32.99 6.87
CA GLU A 2 -12.68 33.66 7.44
C GLU A 2 -12.37 33.29 8.91
N ILE A 3 -13.41 33.18 9.76
CA ILE A 3 -13.25 32.77 11.17
C ILE A 3 -12.64 31.36 11.28
N LEU A 4 -13.09 30.42 10.44
CA LEU A 4 -12.58 29.04 10.45
C LEU A 4 -11.13 28.98 9.96
N LEU A 5 -10.79 29.72 8.90
CA LEU A 5 -9.40 29.82 8.42
C LEU A 5 -8.47 30.40 9.49
N GLU A 6 -8.93 31.41 10.23
CA GLU A 6 -8.18 31.99 11.35
C GLU A 6 -8.01 31.00 12.52
N GLU A 7 -9.05 30.22 12.85
CA GLU A 7 -9.01 29.15 13.86
C GLU A 7 -7.99 28.06 13.47
N LEU A 8 -8.05 27.57 12.22
CA LEU A 8 -7.15 26.54 11.71
C LEU A 8 -5.70 27.05 11.62
N TYR A 9 -5.51 28.30 11.19
CA TYR A 9 -4.19 28.92 11.12
C TYR A 9 -3.53 29.04 12.50
N LYS A 10 -4.30 29.39 13.54
CA LYS A 10 -3.80 29.51 14.92
C LYS A 10 -3.60 28.18 15.64
N THR A 11 -4.26 27.12 15.18
CA THR A 11 -4.18 25.81 15.84
C THR A 11 -2.81 25.17 15.61
N ASP A 12 -2.16 24.74 16.70
CA ASP A 12 -0.91 23.99 16.62
C ASP A 12 -1.15 22.56 16.14
N LEU A 13 -0.31 22.12 15.19
CA LEU A 13 -0.35 20.74 14.72
C LEU A 13 0.22 19.82 15.79
N GLN A 14 -0.39 18.64 15.91
CA GLN A 14 0.07 17.58 16.79
C GLN A 14 0.35 16.33 15.97
N VAL A 15 1.52 15.75 16.18
CA VAL A 15 1.93 14.46 15.61
C VAL A 15 2.42 13.63 16.79
N ASP A 16 1.75 12.52 17.06
CA ASP A 16 2.27 11.52 18.00
C ASP A 16 3.66 11.06 17.55
N LYS A 17 4.46 10.45 18.45
CA LYS A 17 5.80 9.87 18.16
C LYS A 17 5.97 9.48 16.69
N PHE A 18 6.61 10.36 15.93
CA PHE A 18 6.82 10.21 14.49
C PHE A 18 8.01 9.26 14.29
N HIS A 19 7.87 8.37 13.32
CA HIS A 19 8.93 7.49 12.87
C HIS A 19 9.19 7.84 11.41
N ASP A 20 10.46 8.03 11.09
CA ASP A 20 10.86 8.39 9.74
C ASP A 20 10.43 7.31 8.73
N ARG A 21 9.99 7.79 7.57
CA ARG A 21 9.56 6.98 6.43
C ARG A 21 10.60 7.12 5.33
N LYS A 22 10.65 6.17 4.41
CA LYS A 22 11.53 6.27 3.23
C LYS A 22 11.14 7.44 2.31
N LEU A 23 9.87 7.85 2.34
CA LEU A 23 9.37 9.04 1.65
C LEU A 23 9.69 10.29 2.46
N PHE A 24 10.37 11.25 1.83
CA PHE A 24 10.68 12.57 2.38
C PHE A 24 10.04 13.67 1.53
N LEU A 25 9.81 14.84 2.14
CA LEU A 25 9.30 16.04 1.48
C LEU A 25 10.38 17.11 1.56
N ASP A 26 10.64 17.79 0.44
CA ASP A 26 11.49 18.98 0.38
C ASP A 26 10.65 20.23 0.00
N ASP A 27 11.27 21.28 -0.54
CA ASP A 27 10.60 22.53 -0.92
C ASP A 27 9.68 22.41 -2.16
N GLY A 28 9.63 21.23 -2.82
CA GLY A 28 8.79 20.94 -3.97
C GLY A 28 7.28 20.89 -3.66
N SER A 29 6.44 21.07 -4.69
CA SER A 29 4.98 20.93 -4.54
C SER A 29 4.54 19.51 -4.89
N TYR A 30 3.75 18.88 -4.01
CA TYR A 30 3.49 17.44 -4.07
C TYR A 30 2.01 17.08 -4.01
N GLN A 31 1.67 15.97 -4.64
CA GLN A 31 0.46 15.20 -4.38
C GLN A 31 0.85 13.85 -3.77
N ILE A 32 0.50 13.62 -2.51
CA ILE A 32 0.78 12.39 -1.78
C ILE A 32 -0.45 11.46 -1.86
N ASN A 33 -0.31 10.35 -2.57
CA ASN A 33 -1.38 9.38 -2.78
C ASN A 33 -1.20 8.15 -1.92
N GLY A 34 -2.27 7.56 -1.41
CA GLY A 34 -2.19 6.33 -0.63
C GLY A 34 -3.49 5.97 0.07
N ILE A 35 -3.65 4.70 0.43
CA ILE A 35 -4.86 4.19 1.07
C ILE A 35 -5.17 4.90 2.40
N THR A 36 -6.38 4.71 2.93
CA THR A 36 -6.70 5.15 4.29
C THR A 36 -5.69 4.58 5.30
N LYS A 37 -5.30 5.41 6.27
CA LYS A 37 -4.35 5.04 7.35
C LYS A 37 -2.96 4.59 6.90
N SER A 38 -2.52 4.89 5.66
CA SER A 38 -1.13 4.69 5.20
C SER A 38 -0.07 5.60 5.88
N GLY A 39 -0.51 6.68 6.54
CA GLY A 39 0.37 7.64 7.24
C GLY A 39 0.53 9.00 6.56
N LYS A 40 -0.18 9.27 5.45
CA LYS A 40 -0.08 10.54 4.69
C LYS A 40 -0.16 11.79 5.58
N SER A 41 -1.22 11.91 6.37
CA SER A 41 -1.44 13.05 7.26
C SER A 41 -0.31 13.21 8.28
N SER A 42 0.29 12.12 8.76
CA SER A 42 1.40 12.17 9.70
C SER A 42 2.67 12.71 9.04
N ILE A 43 2.98 12.26 7.81
CA ILE A 43 4.13 12.77 7.04
C ILE A 43 3.95 14.26 6.76
N LEU A 44 2.77 14.65 6.24
CA LEU A 44 2.46 16.05 5.94
C LEU A 44 2.60 16.94 7.18
N LYS A 45 1.98 16.55 8.29
CA LYS A 45 2.06 17.33 9.53
C LYS A 45 3.48 17.40 10.09
N ASN A 46 4.26 16.31 10.01
CA ASN A 46 5.64 16.30 10.47
C ASN A 46 6.51 17.26 9.65
N TYR A 47 6.34 17.27 8.31
CA TYR A 47 7.01 18.24 7.44
C TYR A 47 6.64 19.68 7.82
N LEU A 48 5.35 19.99 7.97
CA LEU A 48 4.91 21.35 8.35
C LEU A 48 5.45 21.79 9.71
N LEU A 49 5.57 20.87 10.69
CA LEU A 49 6.14 21.16 12.01
C LEU A 49 7.64 21.49 11.96
N SER A 50 8.35 21.12 10.89
CA SER A 50 9.73 21.55 10.67
C SER A 50 9.84 23.01 10.19
N LEU A 51 8.74 23.59 9.70
CA LEU A 51 8.66 24.95 9.18
C LEU A 51 8.23 25.95 10.27
N LYS A 52 8.38 27.24 9.96
CA LYS A 52 7.86 28.30 10.84
C LYS A 52 6.34 28.25 10.88
N LYS A 53 5.74 28.17 12.07
CA LYS A 53 4.27 28.11 12.23
C LYS A 53 3.48 29.18 11.45
N SER A 54 4.03 30.39 11.31
CA SER A 54 3.39 31.48 10.59
C SER A 54 3.51 31.41 9.06
N SER A 55 4.31 30.48 8.51
CA SER A 55 4.55 30.37 7.06
C SER A 55 3.67 29.32 6.38
N TYR A 56 2.86 28.56 7.14
CA TYR A 56 2.03 27.52 6.55
C TYR A 56 0.57 27.57 7.01
N LEU A 57 -0.32 27.03 6.17
CA LEU A 57 -1.71 26.76 6.49
C LEU A 57 -2.01 25.28 6.21
N TYR A 58 -2.51 24.57 7.21
CA TYR A 58 -2.98 23.19 7.08
C TYR A 58 -4.50 23.17 7.13
N LEU A 59 -5.12 22.52 6.13
CA LEU A 59 -6.55 22.27 6.08
C LEU A 59 -6.78 20.76 5.93
N ASP A 60 -7.58 20.18 6.82
CA ASP A 60 -8.17 18.87 6.56
C ASP A 60 -9.46 19.08 5.78
N CYS A 61 -9.43 18.77 4.48
CA CYS A 61 -10.54 18.97 3.57
C CYS A 61 -11.75 18.06 3.89
N SER A 62 -11.60 17.10 4.81
CA SER A 62 -12.71 16.31 5.34
C SER A 62 -13.46 16.98 6.51
N ASP A 63 -13.03 18.16 6.97
CA ASP A 63 -13.75 18.91 8.00
C ASP A 63 -15.13 19.36 7.47
N ILE A 64 -16.19 18.79 8.02
CA ILE A 64 -17.58 19.04 7.63
C ILE A 64 -18.03 20.51 7.80
N ARG A 65 -17.25 21.33 8.52
CA ARG A 65 -17.49 22.77 8.67
C ARG A 65 -17.03 23.58 7.46
N ILE A 66 -16.23 22.98 6.57
CA ILE A 66 -15.74 23.64 5.36
C ILE A 66 -16.87 23.66 4.32
N ASP A 67 -17.41 24.85 4.06
CA ASP A 67 -18.19 25.12 2.86
C ASP A 67 -17.24 25.41 1.69
N ILE A 68 -17.32 24.62 0.62
CA ILE A 68 -16.39 24.69 -0.52
C ILE A 68 -16.51 26.02 -1.26
N SER A 69 -17.72 26.52 -1.45
CA SER A 69 -17.95 27.77 -2.20
C SER A 69 -17.32 28.93 -1.45
N GLU A 70 -17.54 28.98 -0.14
CA GLU A 70 -16.96 29.96 0.75
C GLU A 70 -15.44 29.80 0.90
N LEU A 71 -14.91 28.57 0.93
CA LEU A 71 -13.47 28.32 0.96
C LEU A 71 -12.80 28.89 -0.27
N ASN A 72 -13.31 28.56 -1.46
CA ASN A 72 -12.78 29.01 -2.74
C ASN A 72 -12.83 30.54 -2.88
N ALA A 73 -13.83 31.21 -2.29
CA ALA A 73 -13.92 32.66 -2.30
C ALA A 73 -12.89 33.37 -1.39
N HIS A 74 -12.49 32.74 -0.28
CA HIS A 74 -11.68 33.43 0.76
C HIS A 74 -10.23 32.94 0.88
N LEU A 75 -9.93 31.70 0.48
CA LEU A 75 -8.63 31.06 0.74
C LEU A 75 -7.45 31.84 0.13
N ALA A 76 -7.58 32.30 -1.12
CA ALA A 76 -6.53 33.05 -1.80
C ALA A 76 -6.22 34.39 -1.11
N GLY A 77 -7.26 35.12 -0.70
CA GLY A 77 -7.12 36.37 0.04
C GLY A 77 -6.49 36.15 1.42
N PHE A 78 -6.89 35.07 2.10
CA PHE A 78 -6.34 34.70 3.40
C PHE A 78 -4.84 34.36 3.33
N CYS A 79 -4.43 33.51 2.37
CA CYS A 79 -3.03 33.16 2.17
C CYS A 79 -2.17 34.39 1.86
N SER A 80 -2.66 35.27 0.99
CA SER A 80 -1.96 36.52 0.63
C SER A 80 -1.80 37.46 1.83
N LYS A 81 -2.88 37.66 2.59
CA LYS A 81 -2.90 38.54 3.78
C LYS A 81 -1.93 38.07 4.86
N ASN A 82 -1.89 36.76 5.10
CA ASN A 82 -1.06 36.16 6.14
C ASN A 82 0.35 35.76 5.67
N LYS A 83 0.68 35.98 4.39
CA LYS A 83 1.96 35.59 3.78
C LYS A 83 2.25 34.10 3.97
N ILE A 84 1.26 33.28 3.62
CA ILE A 84 1.40 31.82 3.66
C ILE A 84 2.29 31.38 2.50
N ASP A 85 3.43 30.77 2.83
CA ASP A 85 4.38 30.21 1.88
C ASP A 85 3.99 28.78 1.49
N VAL A 86 3.49 27.99 2.44
CA VAL A 86 3.12 26.57 2.25
C VAL A 86 1.65 26.33 2.54
N LEU A 87 0.88 25.91 1.54
CA LEU A 87 -0.49 25.47 1.70
C LEU A 87 -0.56 23.94 1.68
N ALA A 88 -1.12 23.36 2.72
CA ALA A 88 -1.30 21.92 2.86
C ALA A 88 -2.79 21.56 2.90
N LEU A 89 -3.25 20.78 1.91
CA LEU A 89 -4.62 20.30 1.78
C LEU A 89 -4.65 18.78 2.02
N ASP A 90 -4.91 18.37 3.26
CA ASP A 90 -5.05 16.95 3.62
C ASP A 90 -6.44 16.45 3.20
N ASN A 91 -6.52 15.21 2.70
CA ASN A 91 -7.76 14.63 2.16
C ASN A 91 -8.40 15.45 1.03
N TYR A 92 -7.57 15.99 0.12
CA TYR A 92 -7.96 16.82 -1.01
C TYR A 92 -8.91 16.10 -2.00
N TYR A 93 -9.80 16.90 -2.58
CA TYR A 93 -10.66 16.54 -3.71
C TYR A 93 -10.84 17.73 -4.68
N PRO A 94 -11.19 17.49 -5.96
CA PRO A 94 -11.05 18.48 -7.04
C PRO A 94 -11.90 19.76 -6.95
N ASP A 95 -12.92 19.80 -6.08
CA ASP A 95 -13.79 20.98 -5.99
C ASP A 95 -13.12 22.16 -5.25
N ILE A 96 -11.94 21.94 -4.67
CA ILE A 96 -11.15 22.98 -3.98
C ILE A 96 -10.16 23.60 -4.98
N ASN A 97 -10.28 24.91 -5.16
CA ASN A 97 -9.42 25.70 -6.03
C ASN A 97 -8.02 25.86 -5.43
N PHE A 98 -7.00 25.76 -6.27
CA PHE A 98 -5.63 26.04 -5.86
C PHE A 98 -5.38 27.53 -5.72
N VAL A 99 -4.48 27.84 -4.79
CA VAL A 99 -4.02 29.19 -4.48
C VAL A 99 -2.56 29.32 -4.87
N ASN A 100 -2.18 30.49 -5.37
CA ASN A 100 -0.79 30.80 -5.66
C ASN A 100 0.01 30.97 -4.36
N VAL A 101 0.77 29.94 -3.99
CA VAL A 101 1.70 29.90 -2.86
C VAL A 101 3.03 29.32 -3.34
N SER A 102 4.10 29.50 -2.57
CA SER A 102 5.43 28.99 -2.93
C SER A 102 5.46 27.46 -3.00
N GLN A 103 4.73 26.80 -2.10
CA GLN A 103 4.63 25.35 -2.04
C GLN A 103 3.18 24.91 -1.77
N LEU A 104 2.67 24.01 -2.61
CA LEU A 104 1.37 23.37 -2.43
C LEU A 104 1.57 21.88 -2.21
N ILE A 105 1.04 21.35 -1.11
CA ILE A 105 1.06 19.92 -0.83
C ILE A 105 -0.37 19.44 -0.63
N VAL A 106 -0.78 18.44 -1.39
CA VAL A 106 -2.09 17.80 -1.24
C VAL A 106 -1.92 16.33 -0.87
N THR A 107 -2.85 15.79 -0.09
CA THR A 107 -2.92 14.33 0.12
C THR A 107 -4.25 13.79 -0.38
N SER A 108 -4.25 12.61 -0.97
CA SER A 108 -5.50 11.94 -1.36
C SER A 108 -5.36 10.42 -1.35
N GLN A 109 -6.49 9.73 -1.47
CA GLN A 109 -6.51 8.30 -1.80
C GLN A 109 -6.43 8.05 -3.31
N MET A 110 -6.76 9.07 -4.13
CA MET A 110 -6.80 8.99 -5.58
C MET A 110 -5.72 9.89 -6.17
N HIS A 111 -5.15 9.46 -7.29
CA HIS A 111 -4.35 10.34 -8.11
C HIS A 111 -5.25 11.30 -8.89
N TYR A 112 -4.91 12.59 -8.86
CA TYR A 112 -5.45 13.61 -9.75
C TYR A 112 -4.34 14.12 -10.67
N GLU A 113 -4.68 14.28 -11.95
CA GLU A 113 -3.80 14.83 -12.98
C GLU A 113 -3.65 16.35 -12.74
N ILE A 114 -2.58 16.74 -12.03
CA ILE A 114 -2.28 18.13 -11.68
C ILE A 114 -0.84 18.42 -12.11
N ASP A 115 -0.69 19.11 -13.25
CA ASP A 115 0.58 19.25 -13.98
C ASP A 115 1.76 19.80 -13.17
N PHE A 116 1.50 20.60 -12.14
CA PHE A 116 2.53 21.27 -11.35
C PHE A 116 2.82 20.59 -10.00
N LEU A 117 2.17 19.47 -9.70
CA LEU A 117 2.42 18.68 -8.49
C LEU A 117 3.16 17.39 -8.83
N GLU A 118 4.29 17.16 -8.17
CA GLU A 118 4.96 15.87 -8.22
C GLU A 118 4.14 14.83 -7.43
N THR A 119 3.87 13.67 -8.01
CA THR A 119 3.10 12.62 -7.33
C THR A 119 4.01 11.68 -6.55
N LEU A 120 3.75 11.57 -5.24
CA LEU A 120 4.40 10.61 -4.36
C LEU A 120 3.40 9.54 -3.92
N GLN A 121 3.72 8.27 -4.15
CA GLN A 121 2.89 7.16 -3.72
C GLN A 121 3.35 6.65 -2.35
N LEU A 122 2.48 6.76 -1.34
CA LEU A 122 2.71 6.25 0.01
C LEU A 122 1.96 4.93 0.22
N TYR A 123 2.73 3.86 0.42
CA TYR A 123 2.22 2.55 0.80
C TYR A 123 2.17 2.37 2.34
N PRO A 124 1.42 1.37 2.84
CA PRO A 124 1.67 0.82 4.18
C PRO A 124 3.14 0.45 4.35
N LEU A 125 3.63 0.46 5.60
CA LEU A 125 5.00 0.15 5.96
C LEU A 125 5.45 -1.14 5.28
N ASP A 126 6.60 -1.08 4.61
CA ASP A 126 7.36 -2.29 4.29
C ASP A 126 7.95 -2.89 5.57
N TYR A 127 8.63 -4.04 5.45
CA TYR A 127 9.16 -4.70 6.64
C TYR A 127 10.22 -3.84 7.35
N GLU A 128 11.11 -3.19 6.62
CA GLU A 128 12.16 -2.33 7.18
C GLU A 128 11.57 -1.12 7.92
N GLU A 129 10.61 -0.42 7.31
CA GLU A 129 9.89 0.68 7.93
C GLU A 129 9.12 0.19 9.17
N PHE A 130 8.54 -1.01 9.13
CA PHE A 130 7.86 -1.60 10.28
C PHE A 130 8.80 -1.81 11.47
N LEU A 131 10.05 -2.21 11.23
CA LEU A 131 11.04 -2.41 12.29
C LEU A 131 11.37 -1.12 13.03
N ALA A 132 11.30 0.04 12.35
CA ALA A 132 11.45 1.34 13.02
C ALA A 132 10.33 1.65 14.02
N PHE A 133 9.15 1.05 13.83
CA PHE A 133 8.00 1.19 14.73
C PHE A 133 7.98 0.15 15.86
N GLU A 134 8.73 -0.95 15.72
CA GLU A 134 8.80 -1.99 16.74
C GLU A 134 9.58 -1.54 17.97
N TYR A 135 9.09 -1.93 19.16
CA TYR A 135 9.79 -1.66 20.42
C TYR A 135 10.97 -2.61 20.64
N LYS A 136 10.97 -3.78 19.99
CA LYS A 136 12.00 -4.81 20.12
C LYS A 136 12.37 -5.36 18.75
N TYR A 137 13.64 -5.21 18.40
CA TYR A 137 14.25 -5.83 17.24
C TYR A 137 14.80 -7.21 17.65
N ASP A 138 13.91 -8.21 17.79
CA ASP A 138 14.30 -9.58 18.09
C ASP A 138 13.68 -10.57 17.08
N SER A 139 13.96 -11.87 17.24
CA SER A 139 13.48 -12.93 16.35
C SER A 139 11.94 -13.04 16.27
N SER A 140 11.18 -12.27 17.06
CA SER A 140 9.72 -12.22 17.00
C SER A 140 9.18 -11.10 16.08
N ALA A 141 10.03 -10.19 15.58
CA ALA A 141 9.60 -9.04 14.78
C ALA A 141 8.79 -9.43 13.54
N LEU A 142 9.22 -10.46 12.80
CA LEU A 142 8.48 -10.99 11.66
C LEU A 142 7.08 -11.51 12.06
N ASN A 143 6.97 -12.19 13.21
CA ASN A 143 5.68 -12.65 13.72
C ASN A 143 4.77 -11.48 14.11
N HIS A 144 5.33 -10.40 14.66
CA HIS A 144 4.56 -9.18 14.91
C HIS A 144 4.08 -8.54 13.60
N PHE A 145 4.94 -8.49 12.58
CA PHE A 145 4.55 -7.96 11.28
C PHE A 145 3.36 -8.74 10.67
N PHE A 146 3.38 -10.08 10.73
CA PHE A 146 2.22 -10.89 10.32
C PHE A 146 0.92 -10.58 11.07
N GLN A 147 1.02 -10.20 12.34
CA GLN A 147 -0.15 -9.89 13.16
C GLN A 147 -0.66 -8.46 12.98
N LEU A 148 0.23 -7.51 12.72
CA LEU A 148 -0.06 -6.09 12.66
C LEU A 148 -0.28 -5.58 11.24
N GLY A 149 0.44 -6.14 10.28
CA GLY A 149 0.59 -5.56 8.96
C GLY A 149 1.46 -4.29 8.97
N GLY A 150 1.42 -3.57 7.87
CA GLY A 150 2.13 -2.32 7.63
C GLY A 150 1.31 -1.06 7.88
N LEU A 151 0.08 -1.12 8.40
CA LEU A 151 -0.65 0.09 8.79
C LEU A 151 -0.04 0.71 10.06
N PRO A 152 0.53 1.94 10.02
CA PRO A 152 1.28 2.51 11.16
C PRO A 152 0.48 2.59 12.48
N SER A 153 -0.84 2.79 12.40
CA SER A 153 -1.67 2.91 13.59
C SER A 153 -1.84 1.60 14.36
N MET A 154 -1.56 0.45 13.76
CA MET A 154 -1.81 -0.87 14.34
C MET A 154 -0.95 -1.16 15.56
N GLN A 155 0.22 -0.53 15.68
CA GLN A 155 1.09 -0.62 16.86
C GLN A 155 0.44 -0.14 18.15
N LYS A 156 -0.55 0.76 18.05
CA LYS A 156 -1.29 1.32 19.19
C LYS A 156 -2.61 0.59 19.46
N VAL A 157 -2.98 -0.38 18.62
CA VAL A 157 -4.28 -1.05 18.71
C VAL A 157 -4.12 -2.39 19.44
N ASN A 158 -4.87 -2.54 20.53
CA ASN A 158 -4.90 -3.76 21.33
C ASN A 158 -5.34 -4.97 20.49
N ALA A 159 -4.69 -6.11 20.73
CA ALA A 159 -4.81 -7.33 19.91
C ALA A 159 -6.26 -7.84 19.76
N ASP A 160 -7.08 -7.72 20.81
CA ASP A 160 -8.47 -8.18 20.87
C ASP A 160 -9.42 -7.38 19.94
N VAL A 161 -9.06 -6.14 19.61
CA VAL A 161 -9.90 -5.26 18.76
C VAL A 161 -9.33 -4.99 17.37
N ARG A 162 -8.13 -5.48 17.03
CA ARG A 162 -7.43 -5.19 15.75
C ARG A 162 -8.28 -5.43 14.51
N ASN A 163 -8.89 -6.60 14.40
CA ASN A 163 -9.71 -6.95 13.23
C ASN A 163 -10.93 -6.01 13.11
N ILE A 164 -11.61 -5.73 14.23
CA ILE A 164 -12.77 -4.83 14.26
C ILE A 164 -12.36 -3.40 13.92
N TYR A 165 -11.18 -2.97 14.37
CA TYR A 165 -10.63 -1.66 14.06
C TYR A 165 -10.37 -1.50 12.55
N ILE A 166 -9.72 -2.47 11.90
CA ILE A 166 -9.51 -2.47 10.45
C ILE A 166 -10.86 -2.43 9.71
N GLN A 167 -11.82 -3.27 10.11
CA GLN A 167 -13.16 -3.27 9.50
C GLN A 167 -13.87 -1.91 9.62
N LYS A 168 -13.76 -1.24 10.77
CA LYS A 168 -14.35 0.10 10.98
C LYS A 168 -13.70 1.14 10.07
N ILE A 169 -12.38 1.13 9.96
CA ILE A 169 -11.65 2.04 9.07
C ILE A 169 -12.07 1.84 7.62
N LEU A 170 -12.11 0.59 7.15
CA LEU A 170 -12.47 0.28 5.77
C LEU A 170 -13.92 0.66 5.46
N LYS A 171 -14.86 0.37 6.37
CA LYS A 171 -16.27 0.78 6.21
C LYS A 171 -16.46 2.30 6.22
N ALA A 172 -15.58 3.04 6.88
CA ALA A 172 -15.62 4.51 6.86
C ALA A 172 -14.98 5.09 5.58
N ALA A 173 -13.98 4.41 5.02
CA ALA A 173 -13.24 4.88 3.85
C ALA A 173 -13.82 4.45 2.50
N LEU A 174 -14.59 3.36 2.47
CA LEU A 174 -15.10 2.73 1.26
C LEU A 174 -16.62 2.79 1.22
N ASP A 175 -17.19 2.85 0.01
CA ASP A 175 -18.61 2.62 -0.13
C ASP A 175 -18.98 1.16 0.22
N ALA A 176 -20.25 0.93 0.55
CA ALA A 176 -20.69 -0.38 1.03
C ALA A 176 -20.43 -1.52 0.03
N MET A 177 -20.46 -1.24 -1.28
CA MET A 177 -20.22 -2.22 -2.32
C MET A 177 -18.72 -2.41 -2.59
N GLU A 178 -17.92 -1.33 -2.55
CA GLU A 178 -16.45 -1.41 -2.51
C GLU A 178 -15.98 -2.31 -1.36
N PHE A 179 -16.51 -2.10 -0.15
CA PHE A 179 -16.16 -2.91 1.02
C PHE A 179 -16.49 -4.41 0.82
N ASP A 180 -17.67 -4.71 0.26
CA ASP A 180 -18.08 -6.09 -0.04
C ASP A 180 -17.20 -6.73 -1.13
N ILE A 181 -16.81 -5.97 -2.15
CA ILE A 181 -15.85 -6.42 -3.18
C ILE A 181 -14.51 -6.76 -2.51
N LEU A 182 -13.99 -5.88 -1.66
CA LEU A 182 -12.74 -6.09 -0.94
C LEU A 182 -12.79 -7.36 -0.05
N CYS A 183 -13.95 -7.64 0.58
CA CYS A 183 -14.15 -8.87 1.35
C CYS A 183 -14.06 -10.15 0.49
N ILE A 184 -14.54 -10.11 -0.76
CA ILE A 184 -14.38 -11.24 -1.70
C ILE A 184 -12.93 -11.33 -2.17
N CYS A 185 -12.29 -10.20 -2.50
CA CYS A 185 -10.88 -10.13 -2.85
C CYS A 185 -9.99 -10.75 -1.76
N ALA A 186 -10.28 -10.49 -0.48
CA ALA A 186 -9.53 -11.09 0.63
C ALA A 186 -9.62 -12.62 0.68
N LYS A 187 -10.75 -13.22 0.26
CA LYS A 187 -10.88 -14.68 0.12
C LYS A 187 -10.08 -15.22 -1.07
N MET A 188 -9.88 -14.38 -2.09
CA MET A 188 -9.24 -14.75 -3.35
C MET A 188 -7.80 -14.21 -3.49
N MET A 189 -7.19 -13.73 -2.41
CA MET A 189 -5.82 -13.22 -2.38
C MET A 189 -4.81 -14.25 -2.92
N ALA A 190 -3.81 -13.75 -3.65
CA ALA A 190 -2.78 -14.52 -4.36
C ALA A 190 -3.36 -15.57 -5.34
N GLN A 191 -4.53 -15.31 -5.92
CA GLN A 191 -5.12 -16.16 -6.97
C GLN A 191 -5.39 -15.34 -8.23
N LYS A 192 -5.55 -16.04 -9.35
CA LYS A 192 -5.95 -15.44 -10.63
C LYS A 192 -7.44 -15.11 -10.56
N VAL A 193 -7.78 -13.82 -10.59
CA VAL A 193 -9.15 -13.34 -10.37
C VAL A 193 -9.50 -12.29 -11.40
N SER A 194 -10.60 -12.51 -12.13
CA SER A 194 -11.21 -11.46 -12.97
C SER A 194 -12.33 -10.73 -12.22
N ALA A 195 -12.64 -9.50 -12.64
CA ALA A 195 -13.81 -8.78 -12.13
C ALA A 195 -15.13 -9.56 -12.34
N TYR A 196 -15.20 -10.38 -13.40
CA TYR A 196 -16.34 -11.28 -13.63
C TYR A 196 -16.48 -12.33 -12.53
N ASN A 197 -15.38 -12.94 -12.08
CA ASN A 197 -15.40 -13.91 -10.98
C ASN A 197 -15.93 -13.28 -9.67
N ILE A 198 -15.59 -12.01 -9.42
CA ILE A 198 -16.11 -11.26 -8.27
C ILE A 198 -17.60 -11.00 -8.42
N TYR A 199 -18.05 -10.57 -9.61
CA TYR A 199 -19.46 -10.35 -9.92
C TYR A 199 -20.31 -11.61 -9.72
N GLU A 200 -19.90 -12.74 -10.26
CA GLU A 200 -20.63 -14.01 -10.14
C GLU A 200 -20.81 -14.45 -8.68
N ARG A 201 -19.87 -14.10 -7.80
CA ARG A 201 -19.96 -14.39 -6.36
C ARG A 201 -20.87 -13.42 -5.62
N LEU A 202 -20.86 -12.14 -5.98
CA LEU A 202 -21.63 -11.10 -5.28
C LEU A 202 -23.08 -10.98 -5.75
N LYS A 203 -23.39 -11.31 -7.02
CA LYS A 203 -24.74 -11.14 -7.58
C LYS A 203 -25.83 -11.93 -6.82
N ASN A 204 -25.44 -13.02 -6.15
CA ASN A 204 -26.35 -13.85 -5.37
C ASN A 204 -26.75 -13.22 -4.02
N SER A 205 -25.92 -12.34 -3.47
CA SER A 205 -26.14 -11.71 -2.16
C SER A 205 -26.41 -10.20 -2.25
N ARG A 206 -26.10 -9.56 -3.39
CA ARG A 206 -26.24 -8.12 -3.60
C ARG A 206 -26.79 -7.82 -5.00
N LYS A 207 -27.73 -6.87 -5.08
CA LYS A 207 -28.23 -6.36 -6.35
C LYS A 207 -27.24 -5.33 -6.90
N VAL A 208 -26.41 -5.74 -7.86
CA VAL A 208 -25.45 -4.88 -8.56
C VAL A 208 -25.39 -5.28 -10.04
N SER A 209 -25.28 -4.31 -10.95
CA SER A 209 -25.03 -4.59 -12.36
C SER A 209 -23.55 -4.94 -12.57
N LYS A 210 -23.26 -5.68 -13.64
CA LYS A 210 -21.88 -6.01 -14.02
C LYS A 210 -21.01 -4.76 -14.19
N ASP A 211 -21.51 -3.77 -14.93
CA ASP A 211 -20.77 -2.53 -15.23
C ASP A 211 -20.48 -1.70 -13.98
N LYS A 212 -21.45 -1.63 -13.04
CA LYS A 212 -21.22 -0.93 -11.77
C LYS A 212 -20.15 -1.64 -10.95
N LEU A 213 -20.19 -2.97 -10.86
CA LEU A 213 -19.18 -3.72 -10.11
C LEU A 213 -17.78 -3.54 -10.70
N TYR A 214 -17.65 -3.54 -12.03
CA TYR A 214 -16.35 -3.38 -12.68
C TYR A 214 -15.76 -2.01 -12.36
N LYS A 215 -16.57 -0.94 -12.44
CA LYS A 215 -16.13 0.41 -12.04
C LYS A 215 -15.65 0.46 -10.58
N LEU A 216 -16.40 -0.12 -9.64
CA LEU A 216 -16.02 -0.13 -8.23
C LEU A 216 -14.76 -0.97 -7.96
N PHE A 217 -14.61 -2.09 -8.67
CA PHE A 217 -13.41 -2.90 -8.62
C PHE A 217 -12.20 -2.11 -9.14
N ASP A 218 -12.33 -1.43 -10.28
CA ASP A 218 -11.28 -0.57 -10.82
C ASP A 218 -10.96 0.59 -9.87
N THR A 219 -11.96 1.18 -9.21
CA THR A 219 -11.73 2.19 -8.16
C THR A 219 -10.86 1.65 -7.02
N LEU A 220 -11.08 0.40 -6.57
CA LEU A 220 -10.24 -0.21 -5.53
C LEU A 220 -8.81 -0.46 -6.01
N VAL A 221 -8.62 -0.78 -7.29
CA VAL A 221 -7.29 -0.89 -7.92
C VAL A 221 -6.60 0.47 -7.95
N THR A 222 -7.29 1.51 -8.45
CA THR A 222 -6.74 2.88 -8.54
C THR A 222 -6.41 3.48 -7.18
N LYS A 223 -7.24 3.21 -6.16
CA LYS A 223 -6.98 3.61 -4.77
C LYS A 223 -5.86 2.78 -4.11
N ASN A 224 -5.32 1.77 -4.79
CA ASN A 224 -4.31 0.85 -4.27
C ASN A 224 -4.77 0.04 -3.03
N TYR A 225 -6.06 -0.29 -2.89
CA TYR A 225 -6.51 -1.27 -1.88
C TYR A 225 -6.30 -2.71 -2.34
N ILE A 226 -6.33 -2.93 -3.65
CA ILE A 226 -6.02 -4.19 -4.30
C ILE A 226 -5.02 -3.94 -5.42
N HIS A 227 -4.18 -4.92 -5.68
CA HIS A 227 -3.19 -4.89 -6.75
C HIS A 227 -3.38 -6.07 -7.69
N GLN A 228 -2.95 -5.89 -8.94
CA GLN A 228 -3.08 -6.90 -9.97
C GLN A 228 -1.73 -7.17 -10.64
N LEU A 229 -1.22 -8.38 -10.48
CA LEU A 229 0.02 -8.82 -11.12
C LEU A 229 -0.28 -9.48 -12.47
N GLN A 230 0.41 -9.01 -13.50
CA GLN A 230 0.27 -9.55 -14.86
C GLN A 230 1.03 -10.87 -15.02
N LYS A 231 0.59 -11.67 -15.99
CA LYS A 231 1.33 -12.84 -16.44
C LYS A 231 2.48 -12.40 -17.34
N PHE A 232 3.64 -13.01 -17.18
CA PHE A 232 4.79 -12.70 -18.03
C PHE A 232 4.46 -12.90 -19.51
N ASN A 233 4.77 -11.91 -20.36
CA ASN A 233 4.47 -11.88 -21.80
C ASN A 233 3.01 -12.14 -22.21
N HIS A 234 2.04 -12.05 -21.29
CA HIS A 234 0.63 -12.32 -21.55
C HIS A 234 -0.27 -11.27 -20.88
N PRO A 235 -0.29 -10.01 -21.36
CA PRO A 235 -1.01 -8.90 -20.71
C PRO A 235 -2.53 -9.10 -20.63
N ASN A 236 -3.10 -9.91 -21.53
CA ASN A 236 -4.54 -10.23 -21.57
C ASN A 236 -4.92 -11.41 -20.66
N ALA A 237 -3.95 -12.09 -20.05
CA ALA A 237 -4.23 -13.19 -19.12
C ALA A 237 -4.85 -12.66 -17.81
N THR A 238 -5.63 -13.51 -17.15
CA THR A 238 -6.25 -13.18 -15.86
C THR A 238 -5.17 -12.88 -14.82
N LYS A 239 -5.11 -11.61 -14.38
CA LYS A 239 -4.14 -11.15 -13.40
C LYS A 239 -4.29 -11.83 -12.05
N LYS A 240 -3.18 -11.95 -11.31
CA LYS A 240 -3.16 -12.45 -9.92
C LYS A 240 -3.44 -11.28 -8.98
N LEU A 241 -4.35 -11.47 -8.01
CA LEU A 241 -4.84 -10.41 -7.14
C LEU A 241 -4.13 -10.42 -5.78
N TYR A 242 -3.69 -9.25 -5.34
CA TYR A 242 -3.05 -9.03 -4.03
C TYR A 242 -3.77 -7.94 -3.26
N LEU A 243 -3.69 -8.00 -1.93
CA LEU A 243 -4.18 -6.95 -1.02
C LEU A 243 -3.04 -5.99 -0.69
N CYS A 244 -3.39 -4.73 -0.41
CA CYS A 244 -2.44 -3.69 -0.05
C CYS A 244 -1.71 -3.89 1.29
N ASP A 245 -2.24 -4.75 2.14
CA ASP A 245 -1.67 -5.05 3.45
C ASP A 245 -2.10 -6.46 3.93
N ILE A 246 -1.20 -7.16 4.60
CA ILE A 246 -1.40 -8.55 5.03
C ILE A 246 -2.45 -8.69 6.14
N SER A 247 -2.64 -7.66 6.96
CA SER A 247 -3.61 -7.67 8.08
C SER A 247 -5.06 -7.71 7.60
N LEU A 248 -5.34 -7.32 6.34
CA LEU A 248 -6.68 -7.37 5.76
C LEU A 248 -7.19 -8.81 5.64
N LYS A 249 -6.31 -9.79 5.44
CA LYS A 249 -6.73 -11.20 5.28
C LYS A 249 -7.46 -11.69 6.53
N SER A 250 -6.86 -11.55 7.71
CA SER A 250 -7.46 -11.96 8.98
C SER A 250 -8.61 -11.06 9.41
N ALA A 251 -8.59 -9.77 9.03
CA ALA A 251 -9.66 -8.84 9.34
C ALA A 251 -10.94 -9.09 8.53
N LEU A 252 -10.84 -9.57 7.28
CA LEU A 252 -11.99 -9.67 6.36
C LEU A 252 -12.45 -11.09 6.07
N THR A 253 -11.69 -12.12 6.45
CA THR A 253 -12.10 -13.50 6.26
C THR A 253 -11.58 -14.45 7.34
N ILE A 254 -12.34 -15.50 7.59
CA ILE A 254 -11.94 -16.64 8.44
C ILE A 254 -11.11 -17.67 7.68
N ASP A 255 -11.03 -17.57 6.34
CA ASP A 255 -10.24 -18.48 5.51
C ASP A 255 -8.75 -18.33 5.81
N LYS A 256 -8.13 -19.41 6.29
CA LYS A 256 -6.71 -19.43 6.64
C LYS A 256 -5.94 -20.13 5.52
N HIS A 257 -5.11 -19.38 4.82
CA HIS A 257 -4.19 -19.95 3.83
C HIS A 257 -2.83 -19.26 3.93
N PHE A 258 -1.98 -19.74 4.85
CA PHE A 258 -0.72 -19.08 5.19
C PHE A 258 0.19 -18.88 3.97
N GLY A 259 0.31 -19.86 3.07
CA GLY A 259 1.13 -19.70 1.86
C GLY A 259 0.72 -18.52 0.98
N ARG A 260 -0.59 -18.21 0.90
CA ARG A 260 -1.09 -17.06 0.13
C ARG A 260 -0.83 -15.74 0.85
N LEU A 261 -0.92 -15.75 2.18
CA LEU A 261 -0.58 -14.60 3.03
C LEU A 261 0.90 -14.25 2.90
N PHE A 262 1.76 -15.27 2.97
CA PHE A 262 3.20 -15.15 2.79
C PHE A 262 3.54 -14.63 1.40
N GLU A 263 2.91 -15.18 0.35
CA GLU A 263 3.10 -14.69 -1.02
C GLU A 263 2.66 -13.23 -1.19
N ASN A 264 1.54 -12.82 -0.58
CA ASN A 264 1.11 -11.41 -0.58
C ASN A 264 2.11 -10.49 0.13
N MET A 265 2.73 -10.96 1.20
CA MET A 265 3.76 -10.22 1.92
C MET A 265 4.97 -9.96 1.03
N VAL A 266 5.50 -11.02 0.39
CA VAL A 266 6.63 -10.91 -0.56
C VAL A 266 6.28 -10.00 -1.74
N TYR A 267 5.07 -10.12 -2.29
CA TYR A 267 4.61 -9.22 -3.35
C TYR A 267 4.63 -7.75 -2.93
N LEU A 268 4.20 -7.45 -1.70
CA LEU A 268 4.18 -6.07 -1.21
C LEU A 268 5.59 -5.48 -1.08
N GLU A 269 6.60 -6.28 -0.71
CA GLU A 269 8.00 -5.82 -0.70
C GLU A 269 8.50 -5.51 -2.12
N LEU A 270 8.19 -6.38 -3.09
CA LEU A 270 8.52 -6.13 -4.51
C LEU A 270 7.81 -4.87 -5.04
N LEU A 271 6.53 -4.70 -4.69
CA LEU A 271 5.73 -3.54 -5.11
C LEU A 271 6.30 -2.23 -4.54
N LYS A 272 6.59 -2.19 -3.25
CA LYS A 272 7.06 -0.98 -2.55
C LYS A 272 8.48 -0.59 -2.95
N SER A 273 9.32 -1.55 -3.31
CA SER A 273 10.64 -1.32 -3.90
C SER A 273 10.59 -0.95 -5.40
N SER A 274 9.40 -0.84 -5.99
CA SER A 274 9.21 -0.61 -7.43
C SER A 274 9.90 -1.68 -8.30
N THR A 275 10.02 -2.90 -7.80
CA THR A 275 10.61 -4.02 -8.51
C THR A 275 9.60 -4.58 -9.51
N GLU A 276 9.93 -4.49 -10.80
CA GLU A 276 9.12 -5.09 -11.86
C GLU A 276 9.12 -6.61 -11.71
N CYS A 277 7.91 -7.18 -11.61
CA CYS A 277 7.73 -8.62 -11.51
C CYS A 277 6.46 -9.09 -12.23
N TYR A 278 6.42 -10.38 -12.53
CA TYR A 278 5.31 -11.07 -13.18
C TYR A 278 5.07 -12.43 -12.55
N TYR A 279 3.86 -12.97 -12.68
CA TYR A 279 3.63 -14.39 -12.37
C TYR A 279 3.78 -15.26 -13.63
N GLU A 280 4.06 -16.55 -13.43
CA GLU A 280 3.94 -17.59 -14.45
C GLU A 280 3.38 -18.88 -13.83
N ASP A 281 2.85 -19.78 -14.63
CA ASP A 281 2.38 -21.09 -14.16
C ASP A 281 3.53 -21.88 -13.55
N GLY A 282 3.42 -22.17 -12.26
CA GLY A 282 4.46 -22.86 -11.50
C GLY A 282 5.47 -21.91 -10.83
N LEU A 283 5.41 -20.60 -11.07
CA LEU A 283 6.27 -19.60 -10.43
C LEU A 283 5.43 -18.62 -9.59
N ASP A 284 6.00 -18.11 -8.50
CA ASP A 284 5.34 -17.06 -7.72
C ASP A 284 5.66 -15.69 -8.33
N PHE A 285 6.94 -15.34 -8.45
CA PHE A 285 7.38 -14.13 -9.15
C PHE A 285 8.59 -14.40 -10.05
N TYR A 286 8.55 -13.81 -11.24
CA TYR A 286 9.67 -13.69 -12.17
C TYR A 286 10.02 -12.21 -12.33
N LEU A 287 11.29 -11.88 -12.16
CA LEU A 287 11.87 -10.54 -12.23
C LEU A 287 12.77 -10.49 -13.48
N PRO A 288 12.28 -9.96 -14.62
CA PRO A 288 13.01 -10.04 -15.88
C PRO A 288 14.33 -9.27 -15.86
N THR A 289 14.34 -8.10 -15.21
CA THR A 289 15.52 -7.20 -15.17
C THR A 289 16.72 -7.82 -14.45
N SER A 290 16.48 -8.65 -13.43
CA SER A 290 17.53 -9.35 -12.69
C SER A 290 17.69 -10.82 -13.09
N GLU A 291 16.89 -11.30 -14.07
CA GLU A 291 16.83 -12.70 -14.47
C GLU A 291 16.66 -13.64 -13.26
N GLU A 292 15.78 -13.23 -12.34
CA GLU A 292 15.57 -13.88 -11.05
C GLU A 292 14.17 -14.45 -10.90
N ILE A 293 14.08 -15.62 -10.28
CA ILE A 293 12.82 -16.20 -9.82
C ILE A 293 12.76 -16.09 -8.29
N ILE A 294 11.64 -15.58 -7.79
CA ILE A 294 11.30 -15.63 -6.36
C ILE A 294 10.22 -16.69 -6.13
N LEU A 295 10.49 -17.62 -5.21
CA LEU A 295 9.57 -18.67 -4.78
C LEU A 295 9.16 -18.44 -3.33
N CYS A 296 7.86 -18.34 -3.07
CA CYS A 296 7.28 -18.10 -1.76
C CYS A 296 7.07 -19.44 -1.04
N MET A 297 8.11 -19.90 -0.35
CA MET A 297 8.14 -21.22 0.27
C MET A 297 8.37 -21.12 1.79
N PRO A 298 7.37 -20.68 2.56
CA PRO A 298 7.55 -20.35 3.99
C PRO A 298 8.14 -21.49 4.83
N PHE A 299 7.86 -22.74 4.46
CA PHE A 299 8.27 -23.94 5.19
C PHE A 299 9.13 -24.89 4.35
N ALA A 300 9.74 -24.41 3.26
CA ALA A 300 10.57 -25.25 2.40
C ALA A 300 11.75 -25.87 3.14
N ASP A 301 12.19 -27.01 2.64
CA ASP A 301 13.50 -27.61 2.83
C ASP A 301 14.18 -27.77 1.46
N GLU A 302 15.44 -28.20 1.45
CA GLU A 302 16.19 -28.41 0.20
C GLU A 302 15.50 -29.39 -0.74
N ARG A 303 14.86 -30.44 -0.21
CA ARG A 303 14.18 -31.46 -1.02
C ARG A 303 12.96 -30.90 -1.74
N SER A 304 12.12 -30.14 -1.05
CA SER A 304 10.93 -29.51 -1.63
C SER A 304 11.30 -28.40 -2.60
N LEU A 305 12.37 -27.64 -2.32
CA LEU A 305 12.92 -26.66 -3.26
C LEU A 305 13.46 -27.34 -4.53
N PHE A 306 14.25 -28.42 -4.38
CA PHE A 306 14.76 -29.18 -5.52
C PHE A 306 13.62 -29.66 -6.43
N LYS A 307 12.58 -30.26 -5.85
CA LYS A 307 11.39 -30.70 -6.61
C LYS A 307 10.67 -29.53 -7.29
N LYS A 308 10.67 -28.34 -6.67
CA LYS A 308 10.07 -27.14 -7.26
C LYS A 308 10.88 -26.66 -8.46
N ILE A 309 12.21 -26.72 -8.38
CA ILE A 309 13.12 -26.36 -9.47
C ILE A 309 12.95 -27.30 -10.65
N GLU A 310 12.83 -28.62 -10.42
CA GLU A 310 12.54 -29.59 -11.49
C GLU A 310 11.27 -29.23 -12.26
N GLN A 311 10.23 -28.72 -11.60
CA GLN A 311 8.97 -28.33 -12.24
C GLN A 311 9.10 -27.10 -13.14
N ILE A 312 10.10 -26.26 -12.92
CA ILE A 312 10.28 -24.96 -13.60
C ILE A 312 11.53 -24.94 -14.47
N GLU A 313 12.22 -26.07 -14.58
CA GLU A 313 13.49 -26.23 -15.28
C GLU A 313 13.42 -25.74 -16.72
N ALA A 314 12.33 -26.07 -17.43
CA ALA A 314 12.11 -25.60 -18.80
C ALA A 314 12.08 -24.06 -18.89
N PHE A 315 11.47 -23.38 -17.92
CA PHE A 315 11.46 -21.92 -17.85
C PHE A 315 12.85 -21.38 -17.53
N VAL A 316 13.53 -21.99 -16.56
CA VAL A 316 14.90 -21.64 -16.13
C VAL A 316 15.88 -21.66 -17.31
N PHE A 317 15.84 -22.70 -18.15
CA PHE A 317 16.66 -22.79 -19.35
C PHE A 317 16.22 -21.81 -20.45
N SER A 318 14.92 -21.71 -20.71
CA SER A 318 14.39 -20.87 -21.80
C SER A 318 14.70 -19.38 -21.61
N TYR A 319 14.70 -18.92 -20.36
CA TYR A 319 14.93 -17.52 -20.00
C TYR A 319 16.28 -17.28 -19.33
N GLN A 320 17.18 -18.27 -19.34
CA GLN A 320 18.55 -18.17 -18.80
C GLN A 320 18.61 -17.59 -17.38
N ILE A 321 17.73 -18.07 -16.51
CA ILE A 321 17.58 -17.56 -15.15
C ILE A 321 18.89 -17.71 -14.38
N LYS A 322 19.45 -16.58 -13.92
CA LYS A 322 20.72 -16.55 -13.18
C LYS A 322 20.55 -16.85 -11.70
N LYS A 323 19.39 -16.51 -11.13
CA LYS A 323 19.14 -16.62 -9.69
C LYS A 323 17.75 -17.17 -9.39
N ILE A 324 17.67 -18.08 -8.43
CA ILE A 324 16.40 -18.57 -7.87
C ILE A 324 16.49 -18.41 -6.36
N THR A 325 15.62 -17.57 -5.81
CA THR A 325 15.55 -17.28 -4.38
C THR A 325 14.25 -17.83 -3.83
N ALA A 326 14.34 -18.84 -2.96
CA ALA A 326 13.22 -19.34 -2.19
C ALA A 326 13.13 -18.55 -0.87
N VAL A 327 12.13 -17.69 -0.76
CA VAL A 327 11.90 -16.90 0.45
C VAL A 327 11.15 -17.77 1.46
N THR A 328 11.70 -17.89 2.66
CA THR A 328 11.20 -18.77 3.73
C THR A 328 10.91 -18.00 5.01
N MET A 329 10.32 -18.64 6.02
CA MET A 329 10.12 -18.00 7.32
C MET A 329 11.41 -17.85 8.13
N ASN A 330 12.31 -18.82 8.04
CA ASN A 330 13.45 -18.93 8.97
C ASN A 330 14.57 -19.87 8.51
N ARG A 331 14.56 -20.33 7.26
CA ARG A 331 15.53 -21.30 6.73
C ARG A 331 16.42 -20.65 5.69
N GLU A 332 17.71 -20.76 5.94
CA GLU A 332 18.75 -20.55 4.95
C GLU A 332 19.19 -21.88 4.35
N GLY A 333 19.66 -21.85 3.12
CA GLY A 333 20.12 -23.03 2.42
C GLY A 333 20.59 -22.69 1.00
N ARG A 334 21.36 -23.59 0.40
CA ARG A 334 21.82 -23.46 -0.98
C ARG A 334 21.75 -24.82 -1.65
N ILE A 335 21.35 -24.82 -2.91
CA ILE A 335 21.31 -26.03 -3.74
C ILE A 335 22.21 -25.81 -4.94
N SER A 336 22.97 -26.84 -5.31
CA SER A 336 23.73 -26.80 -6.56
C SER A 336 22.78 -26.91 -7.75
N HIS A 337 22.88 -25.98 -8.68
CA HIS A 337 22.17 -26.03 -9.96
C HIS A 337 23.15 -25.71 -11.10
N PRO A 338 23.05 -26.35 -12.28
CA PRO A 338 24.06 -26.23 -13.33
C PRO A 338 24.27 -24.82 -13.87
N ILE A 339 23.23 -23.98 -13.86
CA ILE A 339 23.25 -22.65 -14.51
C ILE A 339 22.80 -21.49 -13.62
N SER A 340 22.20 -21.77 -12.46
CA SER A 340 21.58 -20.74 -11.62
C SER A 340 22.13 -20.82 -10.20
N ARG A 341 22.28 -19.67 -9.54
CA ARG A 341 22.46 -19.64 -8.09
C ARG A 341 21.10 -19.91 -7.43
N VAL A 342 21.02 -20.97 -6.65
CA VAL A 342 19.79 -21.34 -5.92
C VAL A 342 20.03 -21.21 -4.43
N GLU A 343 19.21 -20.38 -3.78
CA GLU A 343 19.29 -20.17 -2.34
C GLU A 343 17.92 -20.09 -1.67
N MET A 344 17.90 -20.45 -0.40
CA MET A 344 16.80 -20.20 0.52
C MET A 344 17.22 -19.06 1.43
N LEU A 345 16.37 -18.04 1.55
CA LEU A 345 16.59 -16.90 2.42
C LEU A 345 15.37 -16.70 3.33
N PRO A 346 15.54 -16.55 4.64
CA PRO A 346 14.52 -16.02 5.53
C PRO A 346 13.98 -14.69 5.02
N PHE A 347 12.68 -14.45 5.19
CA PHE A 347 12.01 -13.25 4.70
C PHE A 347 12.59 -11.97 5.29
N ASP A 348 12.92 -11.98 6.58
CA ASP A 348 13.49 -10.82 7.26
C ASP A 348 14.84 -10.40 6.66
N ILE A 349 15.69 -11.36 6.32
CA ILE A 349 16.95 -11.11 5.61
C ILE A 349 16.67 -10.65 4.18
N TRP A 350 15.82 -11.37 3.45
CA TRP A 350 15.50 -11.06 2.06
C TRP A 350 14.86 -9.69 1.85
N ALA A 351 13.96 -9.27 2.75
CA ALA A 351 13.21 -8.02 2.65
C ALA A 351 14.08 -6.79 2.95
N ILE A 352 15.10 -6.93 3.81
CA ILE A 352 16.04 -5.85 4.14
C ILE A 352 17.14 -5.73 3.06
N GLY A 353 17.45 -6.83 2.36
CA GLY A 353 18.42 -6.83 1.27
C GLY A 353 19.88 -6.97 1.71
N ASP A 354 20.11 -7.58 2.87
CA ASP A 354 21.44 -7.90 3.42
C ASP A 354 22.10 -9.14 2.79
#